data_AF-A0A2Y9GVR7-F1
#
_entry.id   AF-A0A2Y9GVR7-F1
#
_cell.length_a   1.000
_cell.length_b   1.000
_cell.length_c   1.000
_cell.angle_alpha   90.00
_cell.angle_beta   90.00
_cell.angle_gamma   90.00
#
_symmetry.space_group_name_H-M   'P 1'
#
loop_
_entity.id
_entity.type
_entity.pdbx_description
1 polymer ?
#
loop_
_entity_poly.entity_id
_entity_poly.type
_entity_poly.pdbx_seq_one_letter_code
_entity_poly.pdbx_strand_id
1 'polypeptide(L)' 'SEFTDTILSVHPSDVLDMPVDPNEPTYCLCHQVSYGEMIGCDNPDCPIEWFHFACVDLTTKPKGKWFCPRCVQERRKKK' A
#
# COMPACT_ATOMS: atom_id res chain seq x y z
N SER A 1 -11.97 41.11 -28.11
CA SER A 1 -10.84 40.85 -27.20
C SER A 1 -11.40 40.67 -25.81
N GLU A 2 -11.90 39.48 -25.51
CA GLU A 2 -12.51 39.16 -24.21
C GLU A 2 -11.83 37.94 -23.61
N PHE A 3 -10.51 38.07 -23.46
CA PHE A 3 -9.74 37.28 -22.53
C PHE A 3 -9.79 38.05 -21.22
N THR A 4 -10.58 37.64 -20.22
CA THR A 4 -10.29 37.82 -18.76
C THR A 4 -11.39 37.42 -17.78
N ASP A 5 -12.56 36.90 -18.18
CA ASP A 5 -13.63 36.61 -17.20
C ASP A 5 -14.08 35.14 -17.17
N THR A 6 -13.14 34.21 -16.89
CA THR A 6 -13.51 32.88 -16.35
C THR A 6 -12.36 32.21 -15.58
N ILE A 7 -11.43 32.99 -15.00
CA ILE A 7 -10.32 32.45 -14.19
C ILE A 7 -10.35 33.11 -12.82
N LEU A 8 -11.41 32.90 -12.04
CA LEU A 8 -11.47 33.38 -10.64
C LEU A 8 -12.35 32.54 -9.69
N SER A 9 -12.62 31.26 -10.00
CA SER A 9 -13.42 30.43 -9.10
C SER A 9 -12.95 28.97 -8.93
N VAL A 10 -11.66 28.69 -9.15
CA VAL A 10 -11.09 27.41 -8.65
C VAL A 10 -10.59 27.67 -7.24
N HIS A 11 -11.42 27.35 -6.23
CA HIS A 11 -10.95 27.38 -4.86
C HIS A 11 -9.91 26.27 -4.69
N PRO A 12 -8.78 26.50 -3.99
CA PRO A 12 -7.80 25.45 -3.68
C PRO A 12 -8.38 24.34 -2.76
N SER A 13 -9.63 24.49 -2.33
CA SER A 13 -10.38 23.53 -1.52
C SER A 13 -11.19 22.53 -2.36
N ASP A 14 -11.44 22.80 -3.65
CA ASP A 14 -12.21 21.91 -4.54
C ASP A 14 -11.39 20.72 -5.08
N VAL A 15 -10.08 20.68 -4.81
CA VAL A 15 -9.18 19.59 -5.25
C VAL A 15 -9.01 18.51 -4.17
N LEU A 16 -9.61 18.69 -2.98
CA LEU A 16 -9.43 17.79 -1.82
C LEU A 16 -10.58 16.80 -1.62
N ASP A 17 -11.61 16.83 -2.46
CA ASP A 17 -12.76 15.91 -2.41
C ASP A 17 -12.82 15.04 -3.67
N MET A 18 -11.69 14.47 -4.08
CA MET A 18 -11.74 13.32 -4.99
C MET A 18 -11.87 12.09 -4.09
N PRO A 19 -13.04 11.41 -4.06
CA PRO A 19 -13.25 10.28 -3.17
C PRO A 19 -12.14 9.27 -3.42
N VAL A 20 -11.45 8.84 -2.35
CA VAL A 20 -10.46 7.77 -2.47
C VAL A 20 -11.19 6.61 -3.13
N ASP A 21 -10.77 6.23 -4.34
CA ASP A 21 -11.47 5.22 -5.10
C ASP A 21 -11.55 3.96 -4.22
N PRO A 22 -12.76 3.51 -3.80
CA PRO A 22 -12.91 2.37 -2.90
C PRO A 22 -12.49 1.04 -3.57
N ASN A 23 -12.04 1.13 -4.83
CA ASN A 23 -11.50 0.04 -5.62
C ASN A 23 -9.98 -0.11 -5.49
N GLU A 24 -9.28 0.79 -4.78
CA GLU A 24 -7.84 0.66 -4.63
C GLU A 24 -7.52 -0.56 -3.73
N PRO A 25 -6.78 -1.55 -4.24
CA PRO A 25 -6.50 -2.77 -3.50
C PRO A 25 -5.64 -2.47 -2.28
N THR A 26 -6.14 -2.81 -1.09
CA THR A 26 -5.40 -2.70 0.15
C THR A 26 -4.46 -3.89 0.33
N TYR A 27 -3.24 -3.61 0.76
CA TYR A 27 -2.21 -4.59 1.04
C TYR A 27 -1.80 -4.56 2.52
N CYS A 28 -0.87 -5.45 2.87
CA CYS A 28 -0.29 -5.59 4.19
C CYS A 28 -1.34 -5.94 5.28
N LEU A 29 -0.85 -6.11 6.50
CA LEU A 29 -1.63 -6.38 7.70
C LEU A 29 -2.43 -5.14 8.15
N CYS A 30 -2.02 -3.96 7.70
CA CYS A 30 -2.64 -2.69 8.03
C CYS A 30 -3.84 -2.35 7.13
N HIS A 31 -4.09 -3.14 6.08
CA HIS A 31 -5.18 -2.92 5.12
C HIS A 31 -5.11 -1.50 4.55
N GLN A 32 -3.90 -1.08 4.18
CA GLN A 32 -3.65 0.22 3.57
C GLN A 32 -3.16 0.01 2.15
N VAL A 33 -3.27 1.06 1.36
CA VAL A 33 -2.80 1.09 -0.02
C VAL A 33 -1.28 0.90 -0.09
N SER A 34 -0.75 0.63 -1.28
CA SER A 34 0.69 0.56 -1.48
C SER A 34 1.31 1.94 -1.27
N TYR A 35 2.27 2.05 -0.35
CA TYR A 35 3.00 3.30 -0.13
C TYR A 35 4.45 3.01 0.25
N GLY A 36 5.37 3.84 -0.24
CA GLY A 36 6.80 3.73 0.08
C GLY A 36 7.41 2.37 -0.31
N GLU A 37 8.21 1.80 0.60
CA GLU A 37 8.88 0.52 0.39
C GLU A 37 8.01 -0.67 0.78
N MET A 38 7.84 -1.60 -0.16
CA MET A 38 7.06 -2.82 0.02
C MET A 38 7.88 -4.07 -0.29
N ILE A 39 7.57 -5.15 0.41
CA ILE A 39 8.15 -6.47 0.22
C ILE A 39 7.08 -7.49 -0.13
N GLY A 40 7.41 -8.35 -1.09
CA GLY A 40 6.59 -9.51 -1.46
C GLY A 40 6.96 -10.73 -0.60
N CYS A 41 5.94 -11.42 -0.08
CA CYS A 41 6.07 -12.71 0.57
C CYS A 41 6.28 -13.79 -0.49
N ASP A 42 7.37 -14.55 -0.38
CA ASP A 42 7.76 -15.64 -1.30
C ASP A 42 6.87 -16.89 -1.18
N ASN A 43 5.83 -16.84 -0.33
CA ASN A 43 4.86 -17.93 -0.19
C ASN A 43 3.73 -17.75 -1.22
N PRO A 44 3.59 -18.64 -2.22
CA PRO A 44 2.56 -18.51 -3.27
C PRO A 44 1.13 -18.66 -2.72
N ASP A 45 0.96 -19.34 -1.58
CA ASP A 45 -0.33 -19.45 -0.89
C ASP A 45 -0.62 -18.27 0.06
N CYS A 46 0.17 -17.19 0.01
CA CYS A 46 -0.09 -16.02 0.86
C CYS A 46 -1.28 -15.22 0.30
N PRO A 47 -2.34 -14.94 1.06
CA PRO A 47 -3.50 -14.21 0.54
C PRO A 47 -3.25 -12.71 0.36
N ILE A 48 -2.21 -12.14 0.98
CA ILE A 48 -1.91 -10.70 0.94
C ILE A 48 -0.75 -10.40 0.00
N GLU A 49 0.26 -11.28 -0.03
CA GLU A 49 1.50 -11.20 -0.82
C GLU A 49 2.39 -9.97 -0.54
N TRP A 50 1.84 -8.78 -0.31
CA TRP A 50 2.59 -7.52 -0.22
C TRP A 50 2.49 -6.88 1.15
N PHE A 51 3.62 -6.40 1.67
CA PHE A 51 3.72 -5.84 3.02
C PHE A 51 4.61 -4.60 3.03
N HIS A 52 4.24 -3.57 3.78
CA HIS A 52 5.10 -2.39 3.99
C HIS A 52 6.28 -2.75 4.88
N PHE A 53 7.45 -2.22 4.56
CA PHE A 53 8.67 -2.41 5.35
C PHE A 53 8.46 -2.07 6.83
N ALA A 54 7.84 -0.91 7.11
CA ALA A 54 7.54 -0.46 8.46
C ALA A 54 6.58 -1.38 9.23
N CYS A 55 5.65 -2.05 8.54
CA CYS A 55 4.68 -2.95 9.18
C CYS A 55 5.27 -4.33 9.52
N VAL A 56 6.42 -4.67 8.97
CA VAL A 56 7.10 -5.95 9.19
C VAL A 56 8.51 -5.79 9.73
N ASP A 57 8.80 -4.61 10.30
CA ASP A 57 10.08 -4.25 10.91
C ASP A 57 11.28 -4.47 9.98
N LEU A 58 11.10 -4.22 8.68
CA LEU A 58 12.17 -4.18 7.71
C LEU A 58 12.64 -2.75 7.49
N THR A 59 13.95 -2.55 7.50
CA THR A 59 14.58 -1.27 7.14
C THR A 59 15.20 -1.33 5.75
N THR A 60 15.52 -2.53 5.27
CA THR A 60 16.18 -2.74 3.98
C THR A 60 15.67 -4.00 3.33
N LYS A 61 15.69 -4.05 2.00
CA LYS A 61 15.35 -5.26 1.25
C LYS A 61 16.25 -6.42 1.67
N PRO A 62 15.69 -7.50 2.23
CA PRO A 62 16.47 -8.68 2.62
C PRO A 62 17.05 -9.35 1.37
N LYS A 63 18.23 -9.95 1.54
CA LYS A 63 18.86 -10.73 0.47
C LYS A 63 18.25 -12.14 0.46
N GLY A 64 17.44 -12.43 -0.56
CA GLY A 64 16.84 -13.74 -0.78
C GLY A 64 15.34 -13.80 -0.52
N LYS A 65 14.84 -15.00 -0.20
CA LYS A 65 13.42 -15.26 0.03
C LYS A 65 12.99 -14.68 1.37
N TRP A 66 11.94 -13.87 1.37
CA TRP A 66 11.33 -13.34 2.57
C TRP A 66 9.91 -13.88 2.73
N PHE A 67 9.52 -14.17 3.96
CA PHE A 67 8.20 -14.69 4.29
C PHE A 67 7.55 -13.78 5.33
N CYS A 68 6.28 -13.45 5.13
CA CYS A 68 5.55 -12.62 6.06
C CYS A 68 5.36 -13.32 7.42
N PRO A 69 5.18 -12.56 8.52
CA PRO A 69 5.05 -13.13 9.86
C PRO A 69 3.93 -14.18 9.94
N ARG A 70 2.83 -13.99 9.20
CA ARG A 70 1.73 -14.97 9.12
C ARG A 70 2.20 -16.31 8.54
N CYS A 71 2.84 -16.31 7.38
CA CYS A 71 3.34 -17.54 6.73
C CYS A 71 4.43 -18.24 7.57
N VAL A 72 5.27 -17.47 8.27
CA VAL A 72 6.28 -18.03 9.18
C VAL A 72 5.63 -18.73 10.37
N GLN A 73 4.60 -18.15 10.97
CA GLN A 73 3.85 -18.76 12.09
C GLN A 73 3.09 -20.01 11.67
N GLU A 74 2.40 -19.96 10.52
CA GLU A 74 1.66 -21.11 9.98
C GLU A 74 2.57 -22.32 9.70
N ARG A 75 3.77 -22.07 9.14
CA ARG A 75 4.78 -23.12 8.91
C ARG A 75 5.25 -23.77 10.21
N ARG A 76 5.32 -23.01 11.31
CA ARG A 76 5.76 -23.51 12.62
C ARG A 76 4.70 -24.37 13.31
N LYS A 77 3.42 -24.04 13.18
CA LYS A 77 2.31 -24.81 13.79
C LYS A 77 2.03 -26.16 13.12
N LYS A 78 2.46 -26.34 11.86
CA LYS A 78 2.31 -27.62 11.14
C LYS A 78 3.45 -28.62 11.40
N LYS A 79 4.33 -28.33 12.36
CA LYS A 79 5.41 -29.21 12.83
C LYS A 79 4.97 -29.88 14.12
#